data_AF-A0A932MY22-F1
#
_entry.id   AF-A0A932MY22-F1
#
_cell.length_a   1.000
_cell.length_b   1.000
_cell.length_c   1.000
_cell.angle_alpha   90.00
_cell.angle_beta   90.00
_cell.angle_gamma   90.00
#
_symmetry.space_group_name_H-M   'P 1'
#
loop_
_entity.id
_entity.type
_entity.pdbx_description
1 polymer ?
#
loop_
_entity_poly.entity_id
_entity_poly.type
_entity_poly.pdbx_seq_one_letter_code
_entity_poly.pdbx_strand_id
1 'polypeptide(L)'
;VITDKLVQYDWLHLHHEDFTGQYGKFYASFSTTPWYIEQQMMHEKKAKELGFRKVSEMKKAVARKIKDFVAAGGFLFAMCSATDAFDIALAAENTDVCDVMYDGDPPDLKAQKRLDYSKTLAFENFTIEMNPLVYEYSDIDIPPSPLVSMLNSETDYFTLFDFSAKYDPVPTMLTQNHANIIRGFLGQTTNFKKSLIKKSITILAEKEGTEEVRYIHGNLGRGTFTWYGGHDPEDYQHAVGDPPTDLKLHKNSPGYRLILNNVLFPAAKKKQQKT
;
A
#
# COMPACT_ATOMS: atom_id res chain seq x y z
N VAL A 1 1.72 10.18 -14.20
CA VAL A 1 3.02 9.84 -13.57
C VAL A 1 4.16 9.89 -14.59
N ILE A 2 4.22 9.01 -15.59
CA ILE A 2 5.36 8.89 -16.53
C ILE A 2 5.70 10.20 -17.29
N THR A 3 4.72 11.06 -17.56
CA THR A 3 4.91 12.34 -18.25
C THR A 3 5.30 13.51 -17.35
N ASP A 4 5.89 13.24 -16.17
CA ASP A 4 6.41 14.21 -15.21
C ASP A 4 5.42 15.25 -14.66
N LYS A 5 4.12 15.00 -14.80
CA LYS A 5 3.07 15.88 -14.28
C LYS A 5 2.88 15.85 -12.77
N LEU A 6 3.58 14.96 -12.04
CA LEU A 6 3.47 14.86 -10.58
C LEU A 6 3.88 16.16 -9.87
N VAL A 7 4.72 16.99 -10.48
CA VAL A 7 5.12 18.31 -9.96
C VAL A 7 3.96 19.30 -9.79
N GLN A 8 2.79 18.99 -10.36
CA GLN A 8 1.58 19.82 -10.25
C GLN A 8 0.71 19.45 -9.04
N TYR A 9 1.11 18.44 -8.28
CA TYR A 9 0.36 17.90 -7.15
C TYR A 9 1.21 18.01 -5.89
N ASP A 10 0.56 18.25 -4.74
CA ASP A 10 1.24 18.26 -3.44
C ASP A 10 1.26 16.87 -2.79
N TRP A 11 0.29 16.02 -3.17
CA TRP A 11 0.13 14.68 -2.60
C TRP A 11 -0.47 13.69 -3.59
N LEU A 12 -0.27 12.39 -3.31
CA LEU A 12 -0.80 11.27 -4.06
C LEU A 12 -1.40 10.24 -3.11
N HIS A 13 -2.58 9.71 -3.44
CA HIS A 13 -3.14 8.55 -2.77
C HIS A 13 -3.21 7.35 -3.71
N LEU A 14 -2.83 6.19 -3.20
CA LEU A 14 -2.85 4.91 -3.89
C LEU A 14 -3.71 3.93 -3.09
N HIS A 15 -4.65 3.27 -3.79
CA HIS A 15 -5.51 2.24 -3.21
C HIS A 15 -5.61 1.10 -4.22
N HIS A 16 -5.27 -0.13 -3.80
CA HIS A 16 -5.29 -1.36 -4.62
C HIS A 16 -4.40 -1.36 -5.87
N GLU A 17 -3.43 -0.44 -5.94
CA GLU A 17 -2.55 -0.33 -7.09
C GLU A 17 -1.44 -1.38 -7.02
N ASP A 18 -1.44 -2.30 -7.98
CA ASP A 18 -0.34 -3.26 -8.16
C ASP A 18 0.80 -2.64 -9.00
N PHE A 19 1.97 -2.49 -8.37
CA PHE A 19 3.20 -2.02 -9.02
C PHE A 19 4.13 -3.15 -9.50
N THR A 20 3.83 -4.40 -9.18
CA THR A 20 4.62 -5.57 -9.56
C THR A 20 4.36 -5.98 -11.02
N GLY A 21 3.13 -5.75 -11.51
CA GLY A 21 2.69 -6.19 -12.83
C GLY A 21 2.07 -7.59 -12.84
N GLN A 22 1.59 -8.06 -11.69
CA GLN A 22 0.94 -9.36 -11.48
C GLN A 22 -0.60 -9.26 -11.46
N TYR A 23 -1.14 -8.13 -11.95
CA TYR A 23 -2.55 -7.83 -12.12
C TYR A 23 -3.38 -8.10 -10.86
N GLY A 24 -2.92 -7.57 -9.72
CA GLY A 24 -3.67 -7.71 -8.47
C GLY A 24 -3.57 -9.09 -7.84
N LYS A 25 -2.71 -10.00 -8.33
CA LYS A 25 -2.65 -11.43 -7.92
C LYS A 25 -4.01 -12.14 -8.00
N PHE A 26 -4.85 -11.70 -8.94
CA PHE A 26 -6.21 -12.22 -9.13
C PHE A 26 -6.29 -13.42 -10.09
N TYR A 27 -5.17 -13.89 -10.64
CA TYR A 27 -5.15 -14.93 -11.67
C TYR A 27 -5.86 -16.23 -11.23
N ALA A 28 -5.61 -16.70 -10.00
CA ALA A 28 -6.19 -17.93 -9.48
C ALA A 28 -7.73 -17.93 -9.51
N SER A 29 -8.33 -16.82 -9.10
CA SER A 29 -9.77 -16.70 -8.90
C SER A 29 -10.51 -16.11 -10.10
N PHE A 30 -9.83 -15.30 -10.92
CA PHE A 30 -10.48 -14.43 -11.89
C PHE A 30 -9.85 -14.42 -13.29
N SER A 31 -8.84 -15.26 -13.58
CA SER A 31 -8.19 -15.28 -14.91
C SER A 31 -9.13 -15.44 -16.11
N THR A 32 -10.31 -16.03 -15.91
CA THR A 32 -11.32 -16.26 -16.96
C THR A 32 -12.46 -15.23 -16.95
N THR A 33 -12.50 -14.29 -16.00
CA THR A 33 -13.57 -13.30 -15.94
C THR A 33 -13.34 -12.18 -16.97
N PRO A 34 -14.42 -11.64 -17.60
CA PRO A 34 -14.27 -10.59 -18.60
C PRO A 34 -13.53 -9.36 -18.08
N TRP A 35 -13.84 -8.91 -16.86
CA TRP A 35 -13.23 -7.70 -16.28
C TRP A 35 -11.72 -7.84 -16.08
N TYR A 36 -11.24 -9.05 -15.72
CA TYR A 36 -9.82 -9.29 -15.51
C TYR A 36 -9.07 -9.27 -16.85
N ILE A 37 -9.62 -9.95 -17.85
CA ILE A 37 -9.07 -9.97 -19.22
C ILE A 37 -9.01 -8.55 -19.79
N GLU A 38 -10.08 -7.77 -19.64
CA GLU A 38 -10.14 -6.37 -20.07
C GLU A 38 -9.10 -5.49 -19.36
N GLN A 39 -8.94 -5.66 -18.04
CA GLN A 39 -7.95 -4.94 -17.26
C GLN A 39 -6.52 -5.26 -17.72
N GLN A 40 -6.22 -6.54 -17.96
CA GLN A 40 -4.92 -6.97 -18.47
C GLN A 40 -4.64 -6.34 -19.85
N MET A 41 -5.58 -6.46 -20.79
CA MET A 41 -5.46 -5.85 -22.12
C MET A 41 -5.27 -4.33 -22.06
N MET A 42 -5.98 -3.65 -21.15
CA MET A 42 -5.84 -2.21 -20.95
C MET A 42 -4.44 -1.84 -20.47
N HIS A 43 -3.89 -2.57 -19.50
CA HIS A 43 -2.54 -2.32 -18.98
C HIS A 43 -1.46 -2.61 -20.02
N GLU A 44 -1.58 -3.71 -20.79
CA GLU A 44 -0.65 -4.05 -21.87
C GLU A 44 -0.67 -3.00 -22.98
N LYS A 45 -1.86 -2.58 -23.40
CA LYS A 45 -2.03 -1.47 -24.35
C LYS A 45 -1.37 -0.20 -23.81
N LYS A 46 -1.57 0.11 -22.53
CA LYS A 46 -1.01 1.32 -21.93
C LYS A 46 0.51 1.28 -21.84
N ALA A 47 1.09 0.14 -21.49
CA ALA A 47 2.53 -0.06 -21.49
C ALA A 47 3.11 0.19 -22.89
N LYS A 48 2.50 -0.39 -23.92
CA LYS A 48 2.91 -0.19 -25.33
C LYS A 48 2.79 1.26 -25.79
N GLU A 49 1.69 1.94 -25.46
CA GLU A 49 1.51 3.38 -25.75
C GLU A 49 2.59 4.25 -25.12
N LEU A 50 3.07 3.88 -23.94
CA LEU A 50 4.12 4.58 -23.20
C LEU A 50 5.53 4.11 -23.55
N GLY A 51 5.67 3.19 -24.52
CA GLY A 51 6.97 2.71 -25.02
C GLY A 51 7.62 1.61 -24.17
N PHE A 52 6.89 0.98 -23.26
CA PHE A 52 7.38 -0.15 -22.47
C PHE A 52 7.07 -1.47 -23.16
N ARG A 53 7.96 -2.45 -23.01
CA ARG A 53 7.75 -3.81 -23.53
C ARG A 53 6.82 -4.60 -22.62
N LYS A 54 6.97 -4.45 -21.31
CA LYS A 54 6.18 -5.16 -20.29
C LYS A 54 5.40 -4.20 -19.38
N VAL A 55 4.28 -4.67 -18.85
CA VAL A 55 3.52 -3.94 -17.81
C VAL A 55 4.35 -3.81 -16.53
N SER A 56 5.08 -4.85 -16.13
CA SER A 56 5.97 -4.84 -14.96
C SER A 56 7.05 -3.75 -15.07
N GLU A 57 7.66 -3.57 -16.24
CA GLU A 57 8.63 -2.49 -16.50
C GLU A 57 7.99 -1.09 -16.38
N MET A 58 6.80 -0.91 -16.96
CA MET A 58 6.04 0.34 -16.85
C MET A 58 5.73 0.65 -15.38
N LYS A 59 5.23 -0.34 -14.63
CA LYS A 59 4.83 -0.18 -13.23
C LYS A 59 6.04 0.13 -12.33
N LYS A 60 7.18 -0.53 -12.53
CA LYS A 60 8.45 -0.18 -11.86
C LYS A 60 8.89 1.26 -12.16
N ALA A 61 8.75 1.71 -13.41
CA ALA A 61 9.03 3.10 -13.78
C ALA A 61 8.08 4.10 -13.09
N VAL A 62 6.79 3.76 -12.97
CA VAL A 62 5.81 4.55 -12.21
C VAL A 62 6.21 4.62 -10.73
N ALA A 63 6.56 3.49 -10.10
CA ALA A 63 6.97 3.43 -8.70
C ALA A 63 8.19 4.33 -8.43
N ARG A 64 9.21 4.29 -9.30
CA ARG A 64 10.38 5.19 -9.21
C ARG A 64 10.00 6.66 -9.29
N LYS A 65 9.15 7.05 -10.25
CA LYS A 65 8.69 8.44 -10.40
C LYS A 65 7.90 8.93 -9.19
N ILE A 66 7.12 8.05 -8.56
CA ILE A 66 6.41 8.37 -7.31
C ILE A 66 7.42 8.51 -6.15
N LYS A 67 8.42 7.64 -6.05
CA LYS A 67 9.50 7.77 -5.07
C LYS A 67 10.25 9.09 -5.22
N ASP A 68 10.59 9.48 -6.45
CA ASP A 68 11.23 10.77 -6.75
C ASP A 68 10.34 11.95 -6.33
N PHE A 69 9.02 11.85 -6.57
CA PHE A 69 8.05 12.83 -6.11
C PHE A 69 8.06 13.00 -4.59
N VAL A 70 8.06 11.90 -3.83
CA VAL A 70 8.18 11.94 -2.36
C VAL A 70 9.50 12.56 -1.95
N ALA A 71 10.62 12.10 -2.53
CA ALA A 71 11.95 12.65 -2.23
C ALA A 71 12.03 14.17 -2.48
N ALA A 72 11.31 14.67 -3.49
CA ALA A 72 11.25 16.07 -3.85
C ALA A 72 10.36 16.93 -2.92
N GLY A 73 9.62 16.35 -1.98
CA GLY A 73 8.75 17.10 -1.06
C GLY A 73 7.28 16.71 -1.11
N GLY A 74 6.89 15.79 -1.99
CA GLY A 74 5.52 15.30 -2.08
C GLY A 74 5.12 14.42 -0.90
N PHE A 75 3.81 14.34 -0.66
CA PHE A 75 3.23 13.40 0.30
C PHE A 75 2.60 12.19 -0.40
N LEU A 76 2.93 10.97 0.03
CA LEU A 76 2.35 9.73 -0.50
C LEU A 76 1.55 8.99 0.57
N PHE A 77 0.29 8.69 0.29
CA PHE A 77 -0.53 7.84 1.14
C PHE A 77 -0.98 6.59 0.40
N ALA A 78 -0.53 5.40 0.81
CA ALA A 78 -0.92 4.14 0.18
C ALA A 78 -1.68 3.23 1.14
N MET A 79 -2.64 2.49 0.59
CA MET A 79 -3.50 1.56 1.32
C MET A 79 -3.59 0.19 0.65
N CYS A 80 -3.93 -0.81 1.45
CA CYS A 80 -4.10 -2.20 1.00
C CYS A 80 -2.84 -2.65 0.21
N SER A 81 -3.00 -3.32 -0.92
CA SER A 81 -1.89 -3.83 -1.75
C SER A 81 -1.01 -2.76 -2.40
N ALA A 82 -1.41 -1.49 -2.40
CA ALA A 82 -0.53 -0.43 -2.89
C ALA A 82 0.69 -0.21 -1.98
N THR A 83 0.72 -0.80 -0.79
CA THR A 83 1.79 -0.63 0.20
C THR A 83 2.98 -1.57 -0.10
N ASP A 84 2.78 -2.87 0.03
CA ASP A 84 3.77 -3.91 -0.24
C ASP A 84 4.18 -3.95 -1.72
N ALA A 85 3.22 -3.89 -2.65
CA ALA A 85 3.52 -3.93 -4.09
C ALA A 85 4.45 -2.79 -4.52
N PHE A 86 4.32 -1.62 -3.90
CA PHE A 86 5.18 -0.47 -4.18
C PHE A 86 6.64 -0.74 -3.78
N ASP A 87 6.86 -1.23 -2.56
CA ASP A 87 8.20 -1.57 -2.09
C ASP A 87 8.79 -2.76 -2.84
N ILE A 88 7.98 -3.76 -3.19
CA ILE A 88 8.40 -4.89 -4.03
C ILE A 88 8.87 -4.38 -5.40
N ALA A 89 8.12 -3.48 -6.05
CA ALA A 89 8.51 -2.92 -7.34
C ALA A 89 9.82 -2.12 -7.27
N LEU A 90 10.05 -1.39 -6.17
CA LEU A 90 11.31 -0.67 -5.93
C LEU A 90 12.48 -1.62 -5.69
N ALA A 91 12.28 -2.69 -4.92
CA ALA A 91 13.31 -3.70 -4.67
C ALA A 91 13.65 -4.51 -5.93
N ALA A 92 12.62 -4.81 -6.74
CA ALA A 92 12.71 -5.59 -7.98
C ALA A 92 12.98 -4.73 -9.23
N GLU A 93 13.58 -3.54 -9.06
CA GLU A 93 13.77 -2.56 -10.13
C GLU A 93 14.38 -3.17 -11.40
N ASN A 94 15.38 -4.04 -11.21
CA ASN A 94 16.16 -4.69 -12.27
C ASN A 94 15.95 -6.21 -12.33
N THR A 95 14.90 -6.70 -11.70
CA THR A 95 14.68 -8.13 -11.46
C THR A 95 13.28 -8.51 -11.92
N ASP A 96 13.14 -9.54 -12.75
CA ASP A 96 11.82 -10.01 -13.14
C ASP A 96 11.19 -10.90 -12.07
N VAL A 97 9.98 -10.56 -11.67
CA VAL A 97 9.20 -11.26 -10.64
C VAL A 97 7.85 -11.74 -11.16
N CYS A 98 7.50 -11.40 -12.42
CA CYS A 98 6.27 -11.85 -13.04
C CYS A 98 6.48 -13.23 -13.67
N ASP A 99 5.51 -14.12 -13.47
CA ASP A 99 5.51 -15.45 -14.06
C ASP A 99 4.72 -15.50 -15.38
N VAL A 100 4.86 -16.58 -16.13
CA VAL A 100 4.50 -16.73 -17.56
C VAL A 100 3.05 -16.37 -17.89
N MET A 101 2.13 -16.49 -16.93
CA MET A 101 0.72 -16.16 -17.14
C MET A 101 0.45 -14.65 -17.18
N TYR A 102 1.35 -13.84 -16.62
CA TYR A 102 1.20 -12.39 -16.58
C TYR A 102 1.76 -11.70 -17.83
N ASP A 103 2.93 -12.11 -18.31
CA ASP A 103 3.62 -11.45 -19.43
C ASP A 103 4.34 -12.39 -20.41
N GLY A 104 4.18 -13.71 -20.26
CA GLY A 104 4.53 -14.71 -21.28
C GLY A 104 5.93 -15.32 -21.20
N ASP A 105 6.76 -14.91 -20.25
CA ASP A 105 8.11 -15.45 -20.01
C ASP A 105 8.35 -15.76 -18.52
N PRO A 106 9.26 -16.70 -18.19
CA PRO A 106 9.46 -17.12 -16.82
C PRO A 106 10.14 -16.02 -15.99
N PRO A 107 9.86 -15.96 -14.67
CA PRO A 107 10.50 -15.00 -13.78
C PRO A 107 11.98 -15.33 -13.62
N ASP A 108 12.73 -14.40 -13.04
CA ASP A 108 14.13 -14.63 -12.71
C ASP A 108 14.25 -15.72 -11.61
N LEU A 109 14.93 -16.82 -11.92
CA LEU A 109 15.19 -17.91 -10.95
C LEU A 109 15.94 -17.46 -9.69
N LYS A 110 16.62 -16.31 -9.74
CA LYS A 110 17.31 -15.69 -8.62
C LYS A 110 16.61 -14.42 -8.13
N ALA A 111 15.32 -14.23 -8.46
CA ALA A 111 14.56 -13.02 -8.17
C ALA A 111 14.74 -12.56 -6.72
N GLN A 112 14.44 -13.43 -5.76
CA GLN A 112 14.58 -13.15 -4.32
C GLN A 112 15.97 -12.66 -3.92
N LYS A 113 17.04 -13.24 -4.49
CA LYS A 113 18.44 -12.88 -4.18
C LYS A 113 18.90 -11.59 -4.85
N ARG A 114 18.16 -11.12 -5.86
CA ARG A 114 18.46 -9.92 -6.64
C ARG A 114 17.63 -8.71 -6.20
N LEU A 115 16.76 -8.86 -5.20
CA LEU A 115 16.04 -7.74 -4.61
C LEU A 115 17.01 -6.79 -3.89
N ASP A 116 16.82 -5.49 -4.10
CA ASP A 116 17.59 -4.44 -3.44
C ASP A 116 16.72 -3.67 -2.45
N TYR A 117 16.71 -4.11 -1.19
CA TYR A 117 15.95 -3.47 -0.11
C TYR A 117 16.45 -2.05 0.22
N SER A 118 17.62 -1.61 -0.26
CA SER A 118 18.04 -0.21 -0.05
C SER A 118 17.14 0.77 -0.82
N LYS A 119 16.43 0.28 -1.85
CA LYS A 119 15.55 1.09 -2.70
C LYS A 119 14.14 1.23 -2.15
N THR A 120 13.71 0.37 -1.25
CA THR A 120 12.37 0.35 -0.67
C THR A 120 12.18 1.52 0.30
N LEU A 121 10.95 1.91 0.57
CA LEU A 121 10.66 2.99 1.51
C LEU A 121 10.65 2.52 2.96
N ALA A 122 9.99 1.40 3.28
CA ALA A 122 9.74 1.06 4.67
C ALA A 122 9.81 -0.44 4.99
N PHE A 123 9.84 -1.34 4.01
CA PHE A 123 10.06 -2.76 4.27
C PHE A 123 11.46 -3.21 3.87
N GLU A 124 12.03 -4.17 4.59
CA GLU A 124 13.31 -4.80 4.29
C GLU A 124 13.27 -6.30 4.59
N ASN A 125 14.13 -7.07 3.89
CA ASN A 125 14.30 -8.51 4.11
C ASN A 125 13.05 -9.39 3.92
N PHE A 126 12.04 -8.89 3.21
CA PHE A 126 10.83 -9.65 2.89
C PHE A 126 11.08 -10.73 1.82
N THR A 127 10.28 -11.78 1.85
CA THR A 127 10.26 -12.84 0.84
C THR A 127 9.09 -12.62 -0.11
N ILE A 128 9.34 -12.56 -1.42
CA ILE A 128 8.29 -12.43 -2.44
C ILE A 128 7.59 -13.77 -2.70
N GLU A 129 6.29 -13.72 -2.91
CA GLU A 129 5.46 -14.88 -3.24
C GLU A 129 5.40 -15.07 -4.75
N MET A 130 6.20 -16.02 -5.24
CA MET A 130 6.37 -16.32 -6.65
C MET A 130 5.23 -17.19 -7.22
N ASN A 131 4.43 -17.83 -6.39
CA ASN A 131 3.31 -18.64 -6.87
C ASN A 131 2.15 -17.73 -7.32
N PRO A 132 1.78 -17.73 -8.62
CA PRO A 132 0.71 -16.89 -9.15
C PRO A 132 -0.68 -17.30 -8.65
N LEU A 133 -0.80 -18.48 -8.02
CA LEU A 133 -2.04 -18.99 -7.46
C LEU A 133 -2.26 -18.57 -5.99
N VAL A 134 -1.28 -17.89 -5.39
CA VAL A 134 -1.36 -17.32 -4.03
C VAL A 134 -1.71 -15.84 -4.15
N TYR A 135 -2.56 -15.36 -3.24
CA TYR A 135 -3.15 -14.02 -3.31
C TYR A 135 -2.19 -12.92 -2.86
N GLU A 136 -1.30 -13.22 -1.92
CA GLU A 136 -0.29 -12.31 -1.37
C GLU A 136 0.85 -12.05 -2.36
N TYR A 137 1.46 -10.87 -2.26
CA TYR A 137 2.69 -10.55 -2.98
C TYR A 137 3.96 -10.97 -2.25
N SER A 138 3.92 -11.06 -0.91
CA SER A 138 5.08 -11.32 -0.06
C SER A 138 4.67 -11.72 1.35
N ASP A 139 5.66 -12.04 2.18
CA ASP A 139 5.49 -12.30 3.62
C ASP A 139 5.38 -11.04 4.50
N ILE A 140 5.25 -9.86 3.88
CA ILE A 140 4.93 -8.58 4.57
C ILE A 140 3.54 -8.67 5.18
N ASP A 141 2.56 -9.22 4.45
CA ASP A 141 1.20 -9.32 4.98
C ASP A 141 1.10 -10.33 6.12
N ILE A 142 0.32 -9.98 7.15
CA ILE A 142 0.10 -10.83 8.31
C ILE A 142 -1.33 -10.63 8.87
N PRO A 143 -2.07 -11.70 9.18
CA PRO A 143 -1.76 -13.09 8.85
C PRO A 143 -1.97 -13.39 7.35
N PRO A 144 -1.29 -14.40 6.78
CA PRO A 144 -1.54 -14.82 5.39
C PRO A 144 -2.98 -15.36 5.23
N SER A 145 -3.53 -15.28 4.02
CA SER A 145 -4.92 -15.60 3.64
C SER A 145 -5.47 -16.90 4.24
N PRO A 146 -4.74 -18.03 4.28
CA PRO A 146 -5.27 -19.25 4.90
C PRO A 146 -5.67 -19.07 6.36
N LEU A 147 -4.97 -18.20 7.10
CA LEU A 147 -5.21 -17.91 8.51
C LEU A 147 -6.20 -16.76 8.72
N VAL A 148 -6.48 -15.95 7.69
CA VAL A 148 -7.49 -14.87 7.75
C VAL A 148 -8.88 -15.44 8.07
N SER A 149 -9.20 -16.62 7.54
CA SER A 149 -10.46 -17.33 7.84
C SER A 149 -10.66 -17.69 9.32
N MET A 150 -9.58 -17.67 10.12
CA MET A 150 -9.60 -17.94 11.55
C MET A 150 -9.71 -16.67 12.41
N LEU A 151 -9.68 -15.48 11.79
CA LEU A 151 -9.86 -14.23 12.51
C LEU A 151 -11.31 -14.04 12.90
N ASN A 152 -11.53 -13.54 14.12
CA ASN A 152 -12.84 -13.14 14.60
C ASN A 152 -12.93 -11.61 14.54
N SER A 153 -13.85 -11.09 13.73
CA SER A 153 -14.07 -9.64 13.58
C SER A 153 -14.50 -8.96 14.88
N GLU A 154 -15.07 -9.70 15.83
CA GLU A 154 -15.43 -9.16 17.15
C GLU A 154 -14.22 -8.93 18.06
N THR A 155 -13.07 -9.57 17.75
CA THR A 155 -11.82 -9.47 18.53
C THR A 155 -10.65 -8.90 17.72
N ASP A 156 -10.84 -8.56 16.44
CA ASP A 156 -9.83 -7.88 15.63
C ASP A 156 -9.87 -6.37 15.87
N TYR A 157 -8.82 -5.87 16.54
CA TYR A 157 -8.61 -4.46 16.80
C TYR A 157 -7.13 -4.11 16.71
N PHE A 158 -6.85 -2.84 16.48
CA PHE A 158 -5.52 -2.25 16.61
C PHE A 158 -5.62 -0.97 17.42
N THR A 159 -4.51 -0.58 18.05
CA THR A 159 -4.43 0.59 18.94
C THR A 159 -3.50 1.64 18.35
N LEU A 160 -3.88 2.91 18.45
CA LEU A 160 -3.07 4.02 17.98
C LEU A 160 -2.01 4.36 19.03
N PHE A 161 -0.83 4.77 18.56
CA PHE A 161 0.20 5.32 19.43
C PHE A 161 -0.12 6.79 19.76
N ASP A 162 0.14 7.16 21.02
CA ASP A 162 0.08 8.55 21.47
C ASP A 162 1.41 9.26 21.21
N PHE A 163 1.34 10.39 20.52
CA PHE A 163 2.51 11.19 20.14
C PHE A 163 2.45 12.58 20.75
N SER A 164 3.63 13.14 21.07
CA SER A 164 3.70 14.50 21.59
C SER A 164 3.46 15.52 20.49
N ALA A 165 2.36 16.29 20.56
CA ALA A 165 2.08 17.35 19.59
C ALA A 165 3.23 18.39 19.46
N LYS A 166 4.08 18.51 20.48
CA LYS A 166 5.23 19.41 20.50
C LYS A 166 6.42 18.88 19.72
N TYR A 167 6.69 17.57 19.80
CA TYR A 167 7.89 16.95 19.25
C TYR A 167 7.60 16.18 17.94
N ASP A 168 6.41 15.60 17.84
CA ASP A 168 5.98 14.69 16.76
C ASP A 168 4.67 15.17 16.11
N PRO A 169 4.60 16.41 15.60
CA PRO A 169 3.34 17.01 15.16
C PRO A 169 2.66 16.20 14.03
N VAL A 170 3.44 15.62 13.11
CA VAL A 170 2.89 14.84 11.99
C VAL A 170 2.27 13.53 12.48
N PRO A 171 2.98 12.65 13.21
CA PRO A 171 2.35 11.50 13.86
C PRO A 171 1.10 11.85 14.69
N THR A 172 1.14 12.91 15.51
CA THR A 172 -0.03 13.36 16.29
C THR A 172 -1.23 13.72 15.42
N MET A 173 -1.02 14.41 14.28
CA MET A 173 -2.12 14.72 13.34
C MET A 173 -2.63 13.46 12.64
N LEU A 174 -1.74 12.55 12.26
CA LEU A 174 -2.09 11.31 11.57
C LEU A 174 -2.87 10.34 12.47
N THR A 175 -2.58 10.30 13.77
CA THR A 175 -3.31 9.47 14.76
C THR A 175 -4.46 10.19 15.46
N GLN A 176 -4.76 11.45 15.10
CA GLN A 176 -5.85 12.19 15.74
C GLN A 176 -7.20 11.52 15.49
N ASN A 177 -7.79 10.95 16.54
CA ASN A 177 -9.04 10.21 16.47
C ASN A 177 -9.84 10.35 17.77
N HIS A 178 -11.15 10.12 17.70
CA HIS A 178 -12.05 10.12 18.86
C HIS A 178 -12.09 8.74 19.56
N ALA A 179 -11.49 7.72 18.95
CA ALA A 179 -11.24 6.42 19.54
C ALA A 179 -9.75 6.06 19.41
N ASN A 180 -9.18 5.41 20.42
CA ASN A 180 -7.79 4.95 20.39
C ASN A 180 -7.69 3.46 19.97
N ILE A 181 -8.73 2.68 20.27
CA ILE A 181 -8.83 1.28 19.83
C ILE A 181 -9.80 1.24 18.66
N ILE A 182 -9.33 0.79 17.50
CA ILE A 182 -10.08 0.77 16.25
C ILE A 182 -10.31 -0.68 15.83
N ARG A 183 -11.51 -0.97 15.31
CA ARG A 183 -11.80 -2.28 14.71
C ARG A 183 -10.88 -2.53 13.53
N GLY A 184 -10.34 -3.74 13.46
CA GLY A 184 -9.61 -4.21 12.30
C GLY A 184 -10.54 -4.40 11.11
N PHE A 185 -9.93 -4.45 9.92
CA PHE A 185 -10.58 -4.70 8.66
C PHE A 185 -9.53 -5.28 7.70
N LEU A 186 -9.99 -6.16 6.83
CA LEU A 186 -9.13 -6.95 5.95
C LEU A 186 -8.82 -6.18 4.67
N GLY A 187 -7.78 -6.62 4.01
CA GLY A 187 -7.43 -6.21 2.66
C GLY A 187 -6.55 -7.27 2.01
N GLN A 188 -6.11 -7.02 0.78
CA GLN A 188 -5.06 -7.84 0.17
C GLN A 188 -3.74 -7.76 0.95
N THR A 189 -3.46 -6.60 1.54
CA THR A 189 -2.46 -6.43 2.58
C THR A 189 -3.18 -5.89 3.80
N THR A 190 -3.40 -6.76 4.78
CA THR A 190 -4.21 -6.51 5.97
C THR A 190 -3.39 -5.84 7.08
N ASN A 191 -2.22 -6.37 7.39
CA ASN A 191 -1.24 -5.76 8.30
C ASN A 191 0.17 -5.92 7.73
N PHE A 192 1.13 -5.32 8.42
CA PHE A 192 2.54 -5.42 8.11
C PHE A 192 3.25 -6.19 9.22
N LYS A 193 4.05 -7.20 8.86
CA LYS A 193 4.88 -7.93 9.80
C LYS A 193 5.96 -7.02 10.38
N LYS A 194 5.89 -6.76 11.68
CA LYS A 194 6.74 -5.79 12.40
C LYS A 194 8.24 -6.00 12.18
N SER A 195 8.70 -7.24 12.20
CA SER A 195 10.11 -7.61 11.95
C SER A 195 10.64 -7.29 10.54
N LEU A 196 9.77 -7.02 9.56
CA LEU A 196 10.15 -6.62 8.19
C LEU A 196 10.10 -5.10 7.99
N ILE A 197 9.70 -4.32 8.99
CA ILE A 197 9.64 -2.86 8.91
C ILE A 197 11.02 -2.28 9.24
N LYS A 198 11.52 -1.39 8.37
CA LYS A 198 12.78 -0.66 8.58
C LYS A 198 12.74 0.12 9.90
N LYS A 199 13.84 0.12 10.64
CA LYS A 199 13.95 0.83 11.94
C LYS A 199 13.71 2.34 11.88
N SER A 200 13.88 2.97 10.71
CA SER A 200 13.65 4.40 10.52
C SER A 200 12.17 4.78 10.43
N ILE A 201 11.28 3.80 10.45
CA ILE A 201 9.84 3.98 10.21
C ILE A 201 9.12 4.11 11.53
N THR A 202 8.24 5.12 11.61
CA THR A 202 7.40 5.36 12.77
C THR A 202 6.16 4.47 12.67
N ILE A 203 5.99 3.59 13.66
CA ILE A 203 4.75 2.82 13.82
C ILE A 203 3.71 3.74 14.46
N LEU A 204 2.58 3.93 13.77
CA LEU A 204 1.47 4.77 14.22
C LEU A 204 0.35 3.95 14.87
N ALA A 205 0.19 2.69 14.49
CA ALA A 205 -0.78 1.79 15.10
C ALA A 205 -0.40 0.32 14.92
N GLU A 206 -0.66 -0.50 15.94
CA GLU A 206 -0.41 -1.94 15.94
C GLU A 206 -1.43 -2.69 16.79
N LYS A 207 -1.47 -4.01 16.63
CA LYS A 207 -2.12 -4.90 17.58
C LYS A 207 -1.12 -5.21 18.69
N GLU A 208 -1.39 -4.69 19.88
CA GLU A 208 -0.43 -4.72 20.99
C GLU A 208 0.02 -6.15 21.32
N GLY A 209 1.32 -6.34 21.51
CA GLY A 209 1.90 -7.64 21.88
C GLY A 209 2.02 -8.65 20.73
N THR A 210 1.76 -8.25 19.48
CA THR A 210 1.91 -9.11 18.30
C THR A 210 2.90 -8.52 17.28
N GLU A 211 3.10 -9.24 16.17
CA GLU A 211 3.86 -8.77 15.00
C GLU A 211 2.98 -8.02 13.98
N GLU A 212 1.71 -7.75 14.28
CA GLU A 212 0.75 -7.13 13.36
C GLU A 212 0.75 -5.60 13.50
N VAL A 213 1.37 -4.90 12.55
CA VAL A 213 1.36 -3.43 12.48
C VAL A 213 0.39 -2.96 11.40
N ARG A 214 -0.50 -2.01 11.72
CA ARG A 214 -1.56 -1.57 10.78
C ARG A 214 -1.19 -0.29 10.05
N TYR A 215 -0.51 0.62 10.72
CA TYR A 215 -0.38 2.00 10.26
C TYR A 215 1.03 2.52 10.54
N ILE A 216 1.73 2.98 9.50
CA ILE A 216 3.12 3.43 9.61
C ILE A 216 3.39 4.69 8.79
N HIS A 217 4.40 5.44 9.19
CA HIS A 217 4.81 6.70 8.56
C HIS A 217 6.32 6.81 8.45
N GLY A 218 6.79 7.41 7.36
CA GLY A 218 8.21 7.62 7.11
C GLY A 218 8.50 8.91 6.33
N ASN A 219 9.77 9.30 6.37
CA ASN A 219 10.29 10.45 5.64
C ASN A 219 11.22 9.97 4.52
N LEU A 220 11.19 10.65 3.37
CA LEU A 220 12.18 10.46 2.31
C LEU A 220 12.53 11.81 1.71
N GLY A 221 13.82 12.15 1.72
CA GLY A 221 14.28 13.44 1.21
C GLY A 221 13.58 14.60 1.92
N ARG A 222 12.82 15.39 1.17
CA ARG A 222 12.04 16.53 1.71
C ARG A 222 10.57 16.20 1.95
N GLY A 223 10.10 15.03 1.52
CA GLY A 223 8.70 14.64 1.63
C GLY A 223 8.51 13.47 2.59
N THR A 224 7.28 12.98 2.62
CA THR A 224 6.86 11.97 3.59
C THR A 224 5.91 10.97 2.94
N PHE A 225 5.77 9.80 3.55
CA PHE A 225 4.83 8.80 3.11
C PHE A 225 4.16 8.10 4.29
N THR A 226 2.97 7.58 4.06
CA THR A 226 2.18 6.85 5.05
C THR A 226 1.59 5.61 4.40
N TRP A 227 1.65 4.49 5.11
CA TRP A 227 1.00 3.23 4.72
C TRP A 227 0.00 2.79 5.76
N TYR A 228 -1.16 2.36 5.28
CA TYR A 228 -2.25 1.90 6.13
C TYR A 228 -2.84 0.61 5.56
N GLY A 229 -2.69 -0.49 6.29
CA GLY A 229 -3.19 -1.80 5.91
C GLY A 229 -4.71 -1.88 5.97
N GLY A 230 -5.26 -2.84 5.22
CA GLY A 230 -6.70 -3.07 5.07
C GLY A 230 -7.33 -2.26 3.93
N HIS A 231 -8.58 -2.63 3.59
CA HIS A 231 -9.36 -2.09 2.48
C HIS A 231 -10.39 -1.06 2.97
N ASP A 232 -11.48 -1.52 3.58
CA ASP A 232 -12.62 -0.70 3.99
C ASP A 232 -12.81 -0.78 5.51
N PRO A 233 -12.65 0.32 6.25
CA PRO A 233 -12.77 0.28 7.71
C PRO A 233 -14.15 -0.06 8.26
N GLU A 234 -15.20 0.00 7.45
CA GLU A 234 -16.58 -0.29 7.88
C GLU A 234 -17.20 -1.50 7.16
N ASP A 235 -16.39 -2.21 6.38
CA ASP A 235 -16.72 -3.51 5.81
C ASP A 235 -15.53 -4.47 6.03
N TYR A 236 -15.66 -5.34 7.03
CA TYR A 236 -14.55 -6.12 7.57
C TYR A 236 -13.80 -6.94 6.52
N GLN A 237 -14.48 -7.48 5.50
CA GLN A 237 -13.81 -8.30 4.48
C GLN A 237 -13.83 -7.66 3.08
N HIS A 238 -14.90 -6.94 2.72
CA HIS A 238 -15.15 -6.34 1.41
C HIS A 238 -14.62 -7.15 0.22
N ALA A 239 -15.37 -8.15 -0.22
CA ALA A 239 -15.01 -9.03 -1.32
C ALA A 239 -15.28 -8.38 -2.70
N VAL A 240 -14.60 -8.89 -3.73
CA VAL A 240 -14.85 -8.45 -5.12
C VAL A 240 -16.30 -8.73 -5.50
N GLY A 241 -17.03 -7.65 -5.82
CA GLY A 241 -18.44 -7.70 -6.18
C GLY A 241 -19.41 -7.31 -5.07
N ASP A 242 -18.92 -7.10 -3.84
CA ASP A 242 -19.73 -6.56 -2.76
C ASP A 242 -20.20 -5.13 -3.07
N PRO A 243 -21.40 -4.74 -2.60
CA PRO A 243 -21.88 -3.38 -2.80
C PRO A 243 -20.98 -2.37 -2.09
N PRO A 244 -20.85 -1.14 -2.60
CA PRO A 244 -20.06 -0.12 -1.92
C PRO A 244 -20.68 0.23 -0.55
N THR A 245 -19.82 0.44 0.43
CA THR A 245 -20.20 0.87 1.78
C THR A 245 -20.98 2.18 1.75
N ASP A 246 -22.16 2.21 2.39
CA ASP A 246 -22.96 3.44 2.53
C ASP A 246 -22.39 4.33 3.65
N LEU A 247 -21.50 5.24 3.27
CA LEU A 247 -20.85 6.18 4.19
C LEU A 247 -21.83 7.03 5.01
N LYS A 248 -23.10 7.17 4.61
CA LYS A 248 -24.11 7.89 5.42
C LYS A 248 -24.40 7.20 6.75
N LEU A 249 -24.18 5.89 6.83
CA LEU A 249 -24.35 5.09 8.05
C LEU A 249 -23.14 5.21 8.99
N HIS A 250 -21.99 5.68 8.50
CA HIS A 250 -20.70 5.64 9.20
C HIS A 250 -20.06 7.03 9.38
N LYS A 251 -20.88 8.06 9.65
CA LYS A 251 -20.45 9.47 9.75
C LYS A 251 -19.32 9.72 10.77
N ASN A 252 -19.27 8.91 11.82
CA ASN A 252 -18.27 9.01 12.89
C ASN A 252 -17.35 7.79 12.91
N SER A 253 -17.11 7.15 11.76
CA SER A 253 -16.19 6.02 11.68
C SER A 253 -14.78 6.42 12.14
N PRO A 254 -14.22 5.75 13.16
CA PRO A 254 -12.84 5.99 13.55
C PRO A 254 -11.85 5.49 12.50
N GLY A 255 -12.17 4.41 11.78
CA GLY A 255 -11.30 3.89 10.73
C GLY A 255 -11.18 4.85 9.53
N TYR A 256 -12.32 5.37 9.03
CA TYR A 256 -12.31 6.40 7.99
C TYR A 256 -11.70 7.72 8.46
N ARG A 257 -11.79 8.05 9.75
CA ARG A 257 -11.11 9.23 10.30
C ARG A 257 -9.60 9.20 10.05
N LEU A 258 -8.95 8.04 10.16
CA LEU A 258 -7.52 7.90 9.89
C LEU A 258 -7.18 8.11 8.41
N ILE A 259 -8.02 7.60 7.50
CA ILE A 259 -7.90 7.87 6.05
C ILE A 259 -8.02 9.38 5.79
N LEU A 260 -9.03 10.02 6.39
CA LEU A 260 -9.25 11.46 6.24
C LEU A 260 -8.10 12.30 6.82
N ASN A 261 -7.46 11.87 7.91
CA ASN A 261 -6.29 12.57 8.44
C ASN A 261 -5.18 12.66 7.37
N ASN A 262 -4.97 11.61 6.59
CA ASN A 262 -3.99 11.62 5.48
C ASN A 262 -4.43 12.50 4.30
N VAL A 263 -5.72 12.59 4.00
CA VAL A 263 -6.22 13.41 2.89
C VAL A 263 -6.26 14.90 3.24
N LEU A 264 -6.62 15.23 4.48
CA LEU A 264 -6.81 16.61 4.94
C LEU A 264 -5.52 17.28 5.40
N PHE A 265 -4.58 16.50 5.96
CA PHE A 265 -3.26 16.99 6.39
C PHE A 265 -2.50 17.75 5.28
N PRO A 266 -2.27 17.19 4.07
CA PRO A 266 -1.56 17.89 3.00
C PRO A 266 -2.37 19.05 2.41
N ALA A 267 -3.71 19.02 2.53
CA ALA A 267 -4.59 20.07 2.02
C ALA A 267 -4.64 21.33 2.93
N ALA A 268 -4.07 21.26 4.14
CA ALA A 268 -4.08 22.35 5.09
C ALA A 268 -3.11 23.49 4.67
N LYS A 269 -3.65 24.54 4.06
CA LYS A 269 -2.87 25.75 3.75
C LYS A 269 -2.43 26.47 5.03
N LYS A 270 -1.14 26.78 5.16
CA LYS A 270 -0.67 27.72 6.19
C LYS A 270 -1.37 29.07 5.99
N LYS A 271 -2.11 29.55 6.99
CA LYS A 271 -2.54 30.94 7.03
C LYS A 271 -1.29 31.82 7.00
N GLN A 272 -1.23 32.78 6.07
CA GLN A 272 -0.22 33.83 6.14
C GLN A 272 -0.37 34.53 7.49
N GLN A 273 0.69 34.52 8.29
CA GLN A 273 0.72 35.36 9.47
C GLN A 273 0.68 36.81 8.99
N LYS A 274 -0.26 37.60 9.50
CA LYS A 274 -0.25 39.04 9.28
C LYS A 274 1.00 39.57 9.99
N THR A 275 1.99 40.00 9.21
CA THR A 275 3.02 40.94 9.65
C THR A 275 2.38 42.29 9.93
#